data_AF-A0A816NTU1-F1
#
_entry.id   AF-A0A816NTU1-F1
#
_cell.length_a   1.000
_cell.length_b   1.000
_cell.length_c   1.000
_cell.angle_alpha   90.00
_cell.angle_beta   90.00
_cell.angle_gamma   90.00
#
_symmetry.space_group_name_H-M   'P 1'
#
loop_
_entity.id
_entity.type
_entity.pdbx_description
1 polymer ?
#
loop_
_entity_poly.entity_id
_entity_poly.type
_entity_poly.pdbx_seq_one_letter_code
_entity_poly.pdbx_strand_id
1 'polypeptide(L)'
;MAASSSLPHVVFPSFHGPDVRKGILSHLHIVFERKKITMFKDQEMERCQQIGSKLIQAIREAKASLVLISKNYASSRCCLDELLEILKCKESSGQIVMPIFYDVDPSDVRKQKGDFGITFKTTCQGATEEKKQRWIEALTCVATITGEDSRTWANDAAMLEKISTVMLKQLKIQKLKEKFRIHDLDHNGFITNHELRYVMSTTDKQARKIVDKATDKQVRKIIKAADVDNDGQISFDEFVKFIENDEK
;
A
#
# COMPACT_ATOMS: atom_id res chain seq x y z
N MET A 1 -15.18 13.03 25.06
CA MET A 1 -14.26 12.23 24.22
C MET A 1 -14.61 12.52 22.76
N ALA A 2 -14.00 13.54 22.16
CA ALA A 2 -14.21 13.83 20.75
C ALA A 2 -13.47 12.77 19.93
N ALA A 3 -14.22 11.94 19.20
CA ALA A 3 -13.64 11.14 18.14
C ALA A 3 -13.07 12.11 17.11
N SER A 4 -11.74 12.20 17.05
CA SER A 4 -11.06 12.83 15.92
C SER A 4 -11.46 12.05 14.68
N SER A 5 -12.39 12.60 13.90
CA SER A 5 -12.78 12.05 12.59
C SER A 5 -11.68 12.35 11.58
N SER A 6 -10.50 11.78 11.77
CA SER A 6 -9.52 11.72 10.69
C SER A 6 -10.01 10.68 9.68
N LEU A 7 -10.10 11.06 8.41
CA LEU A 7 -10.27 10.11 7.30
C LEU A 7 -9.30 8.94 7.50
N PRO A 8 -9.73 7.68 7.29
CA PRO A 8 -8.83 6.53 7.40
C PRO A 8 -7.65 6.75 6.46
N HIS A 9 -6.43 6.65 6.99
CA HIS A 9 -5.23 6.76 6.18
C HIS A 9 -5.15 5.60 5.21
N VAL A 10 -4.68 5.87 3.99
CA VAL A 10 -4.48 4.86 2.96
C VAL A 10 -3.00 4.50 2.82
N VAL A 11 -2.09 5.42 3.19
CA VAL A 11 -0.64 5.18 3.20
C VAL A 11 -0.08 5.25 4.62
N PHE A 12 0.71 4.26 5.01
CA PHE A 12 1.52 4.27 6.23
C PHE A 12 2.99 4.64 5.92
N PRO A 13 3.55 5.71 6.50
CA PRO A 13 4.96 6.03 6.35
C PRO A 13 5.81 5.40 7.47
N SER A 14 6.82 4.60 7.12
CA SER A 14 7.85 4.12 8.05
C SER A 14 9.17 4.83 7.79
N PHE A 15 9.74 5.45 8.83
CA PHE A 15 10.91 6.32 8.69
C PHE A 15 11.63 6.57 10.02
N HIS A 16 12.92 6.96 9.95
CA HIS A 16 13.62 7.50 11.11
C HIS A 16 13.30 8.98 11.28
N GLY A 17 12.49 9.33 12.30
CA GLY A 17 11.99 10.69 12.53
C GLY A 17 13.05 11.80 12.44
N PRO A 18 14.15 11.72 13.22
CA PRO A 18 15.21 12.73 13.21
C PRO A 18 15.83 12.98 11.83
N ASP A 19 15.87 11.98 10.94
CA ASP A 19 16.52 12.12 9.64
C ASP A 19 15.67 12.89 8.63
N VAL A 20 14.34 12.74 8.68
CA VAL A 20 13.47 13.13 7.55
C VAL A 20 12.30 14.02 7.90
N ARG A 21 11.90 14.13 9.18
CA ARG A 21 10.63 14.75 9.59
C ARG A 21 10.51 16.21 9.16
N LYS A 22 11.58 17.00 9.34
CA LYS A 22 11.62 18.43 8.95
C LYS A 22 12.00 18.65 7.47
N GLY A 23 12.51 17.61 6.80
CA GLY A 23 12.96 17.67 5.41
C GLY A 23 11.95 16.99 4.48
N ILE A 24 12.43 15.99 3.74
CA ILE A 24 11.68 15.30 2.69
C ILE A 24 10.29 14.78 3.11
N LEU A 25 10.11 14.34 4.35
CA LEU A 25 8.81 13.84 4.81
C LEU A 25 7.75 14.94 4.87
N SER A 26 8.14 16.16 5.26
CA SER A 26 7.21 17.31 5.29
C SER A 26 6.74 17.68 3.88
N HIS A 27 7.65 17.66 2.90
CA HIS A 27 7.32 17.88 1.49
C HIS A 27 6.45 16.76 0.92
N LEU A 28 6.72 15.50 1.29
CA LEU A 28 5.90 14.36 0.89
C LEU A 28 4.45 14.52 1.35
N HIS A 29 4.22 14.97 2.59
CA HIS A 29 2.86 15.26 3.09
C HIS A 29 2.14 16.28 2.21
N ILE A 30 2.80 17.37 1.82
CA ILE A 30 2.22 18.42 0.95
C ILE A 30 1.86 17.86 -0.43
N VAL A 31 2.77 17.09 -1.04
CA VAL A 31 2.53 16.50 -2.37
C VAL A 31 1.40 15.48 -2.33
N PHE A 32 1.34 14.65 -1.27
CA PHE A 32 0.28 13.65 -1.09
C PHE A 32 -1.07 14.32 -0.85
N GLU A 33 -1.13 15.37 -0.04
CA GLU A 33 -2.35 16.16 0.19
C GLU A 33 -2.87 16.78 -1.11
N ARG A 34 -1.98 17.38 -1.93
CA ARG A 34 -2.33 17.90 -3.27
C ARG A 34 -2.94 16.83 -4.18
N LYS A 35 -2.47 15.58 -4.10
CA LYS A 35 -3.01 14.43 -4.86
C LYS A 35 -4.15 13.70 -4.13
N LYS A 36 -4.63 14.23 -3.00
CA LYS A 36 -5.71 13.63 -2.18
C LYS A 36 -5.37 12.22 -1.68
N ILE A 37 -4.11 11.95 -1.39
CA ILE A 37 -3.62 10.71 -0.78
C ILE A 37 -3.52 10.93 0.72
N THR A 38 -4.36 10.25 1.51
CA THR A 38 -4.33 10.34 2.97
C THR A 38 -3.19 9.50 3.53
N MET A 39 -2.15 10.16 4.05
CA MET A 39 -1.04 9.51 4.76
C MET A 39 -1.25 9.56 6.27
N PHE A 40 -0.89 8.48 6.97
CA PHE A 40 -0.94 8.43 8.43
C PHE A 40 -0.08 9.55 9.02
N LYS A 41 -0.68 10.38 9.89
CA LYS A 41 0.01 11.47 10.57
C LYS A 41 0.57 10.94 11.89
N ASP A 42 1.87 10.69 11.92
CA ASP A 42 2.58 10.31 13.14
C ASP A 42 2.71 11.55 14.05
N GLN A 43 1.68 11.78 14.87
CA GLN A 43 1.57 12.87 15.84
C GLN A 43 2.59 12.68 16.97
N GLU A 44 3.85 13.01 16.69
CA GLU A 44 4.94 13.25 17.66
C GLU A 44 5.06 12.23 18.81
N MET A 45 4.61 10.98 18.62
CA MET A 45 4.81 9.97 19.63
C MET A 45 6.29 9.63 19.64
N GLU A 46 6.90 9.77 20.81
CA GLU A 46 8.15 9.12 21.14
C GLU A 46 7.99 7.64 20.78
N ARG A 47 8.53 7.24 19.63
CA ARG A 47 8.50 5.88 19.12
C ARG A 47 9.39 5.02 20.02
N CYS A 48 8.99 4.72 21.26
CA CYS A 48 9.65 3.72 22.11
C CYS A 48 8.85 3.45 23.40
N GLN A 49 8.09 2.35 23.41
CA GLN A 49 8.20 1.25 24.39
C GLN A 49 7.18 0.19 23.95
N GLN A 50 7.66 -0.78 23.16
CA GLN A 50 6.84 -1.70 22.35
C GLN A 50 6.05 -0.96 21.25
N ILE A 51 5.84 -1.63 20.11
CA ILE A 51 5.03 -1.05 19.05
C ILE A 51 3.62 -0.89 19.63
N GLY A 52 3.19 0.35 19.86
CA GLY A 52 1.86 0.60 20.37
C GLY A 52 0.83 -0.09 19.46
N SER A 53 -0.19 -0.73 20.05
CA SER A 53 -1.24 -1.44 19.29
C SER A 53 -1.82 -0.60 18.15
N LYS A 54 -1.93 0.71 18.36
CA LYS A 54 -2.36 1.70 17.36
C LYS A 54 -1.48 1.76 16.11
N LEU A 55 -0.15 1.65 16.25
CA LEU A 55 0.77 1.72 15.13
C LEU A 55 0.73 0.44 14.29
N ILE A 56 0.68 -0.73 14.94
CA ILE A 56 0.45 -2.00 14.24
C ILE A 56 -0.88 -2.00 13.51
N GLN A 57 -1.93 -1.50 14.16
CA GLN A 57 -3.24 -1.38 13.54
C GLN A 57 -3.19 -0.45 12.31
N ALA A 58 -2.52 0.70 12.42
CA ALA A 58 -2.34 1.61 11.31
C ALA A 58 -1.59 0.97 10.12
N ILE A 59 -0.55 0.16 10.38
CA ILE A 59 0.15 -0.62 9.35
C ILE A 59 -0.82 -1.61 8.69
N ARG A 60 -1.56 -2.40 9.49
CA ARG A 60 -2.47 -3.43 8.97
C ARG A 60 -3.64 -2.89 8.16
N GLU A 61 -4.17 -1.73 8.54
CA GLU A 61 -5.31 -1.10 7.87
C GLU A 61 -4.90 -0.31 6.62
N ALA A 62 -3.62 0.05 6.49
CA ALA A 62 -3.15 0.80 5.34
C ALA A 62 -3.23 -0.04 4.05
N LYS A 63 -3.48 0.62 2.93
CA LYS A 63 -3.49 0.02 1.59
C LYS A 63 -2.09 -0.04 1.00
N ALA A 64 -1.25 0.91 1.39
CA ALA A 64 0.15 0.99 1.02
C ALA A 64 1.03 1.40 2.21
N SER A 65 2.29 0.98 2.16
CA SER A 65 3.34 1.40 3.09
C SER A 65 4.49 2.01 2.31
N LEU A 66 4.91 3.21 2.71
CA LEU A 66 6.05 3.92 2.16
C LEU A 66 7.20 3.83 3.15
N VAL A 67 8.27 3.13 2.76
CA VAL A 67 9.41 2.82 3.64
C VAL A 67 10.57 3.73 3.27
N LEU A 68 10.76 4.80 4.04
CA LEU A 68 11.79 5.79 3.81
C LEU A 68 13.04 5.43 4.63
N ILE A 69 13.94 4.70 3.97
CA ILE A 69 15.17 4.17 4.57
C ILE A 69 16.27 5.21 4.43
N SER A 70 16.61 5.83 5.55
CA SER A 70 17.71 6.80 5.69
C SER A 70 18.92 6.17 6.38
N LYS A 71 20.03 6.92 6.49
CA LYS A 71 21.27 6.48 7.15
C LYS A 71 21.04 5.90 8.56
N ASN A 72 20.15 6.49 9.36
CA ASN A 72 19.89 6.05 10.74
C ASN A 72 18.61 5.22 10.89
N TYR A 73 17.97 4.78 9.80
CA TYR A 73 16.79 3.90 9.88
C TYR A 73 17.05 2.66 10.73
N ALA A 74 18.19 1.99 10.50
CA ALA A 74 18.59 0.81 11.24
C ALA A 74 19.04 1.08 12.69
N SER A 75 19.14 2.34 13.12
CA SER A 75 19.42 2.68 14.53
C SER A 75 18.20 2.46 15.43
N SER A 76 17.01 2.42 14.84
CA SER A 76 15.74 2.34 15.56
C SER A 76 15.16 0.93 15.48
N ARG A 77 15.14 0.22 16.62
CA ARG A 77 14.43 -1.07 16.74
C ARG A 77 12.96 -0.96 16.35
N CYS A 78 12.33 0.18 16.62
CA CYS A 78 10.95 0.43 16.23
C CYS A 78 10.80 0.45 14.70
N CYS A 79 11.67 1.16 13.97
CA CYS A 79 11.66 1.16 12.50
C CYS A 79 11.85 -0.26 11.94
N LEU A 80 12.77 -1.04 12.52
CA LEU A 80 13.00 -2.43 12.11
C LEU A 80 11.79 -3.33 12.39
N ASP A 81 11.11 -3.15 13.53
CA ASP A 81 9.91 -3.90 13.86
C ASP A 81 8.68 -3.47 13.03
N GLU A 82 8.55 -2.18 12.69
CA GLU A 82 7.57 -1.68 11.71
C GLU A 82 7.77 -2.35 10.35
N LEU A 83 9.02 -2.43 9.88
CA LEU A 83 9.36 -3.07 8.62
C LEU A 83 8.93 -4.55 8.59
N LEU A 84 9.13 -5.28 9.70
CA LEU A 84 8.66 -6.66 9.81
C LEU A 84 7.14 -6.77 9.63
N GLU A 85 6.36 -5.89 10.28
CA GLU A 85 4.91 -5.92 10.16
C GLU A 85 4.44 -5.49 8.76
N ILE A 86 5.11 -4.52 8.14
CA ILE A 86 4.83 -4.08 6.77
C ILE A 86 5.03 -5.22 5.77
N LEU A 87 6.15 -5.95 5.86
CA LEU A 87 6.42 -7.07 4.96
C LEU A 87 5.46 -8.23 5.19
N LYS A 88 5.04 -8.47 6.45
CA LYS A 88 3.97 -9.42 6.75
C LYS A 88 2.64 -9.00 6.10
N CYS A 89 2.28 -7.72 6.13
CA CYS A 89 1.07 -7.22 5.46
C CYS A 89 1.18 -7.31 3.93
N LYS A 90 2.36 -7.06 3.36
CA LYS A 90 2.62 -7.26 1.94
C LYS A 90 2.29 -8.70 1.50
N GLU A 91 2.75 -9.69 2.25
CA GLU A 91 2.53 -11.10 1.95
C GLU A 91 1.08 -11.55 2.20
N SER A 92 0.51 -11.16 3.34
CA SER A 92 -0.79 -11.70 3.78
C SER A 92 -2.00 -10.96 3.20
N SER A 93 -1.89 -9.66 2.89
CA SER A 93 -3.01 -8.84 2.41
C SER A 93 -2.74 -8.15 1.07
N GLY A 94 -1.57 -8.39 0.46
CA GLY A 94 -1.19 -7.76 -0.80
C GLY A 94 -0.96 -6.25 -0.67
N GLN A 95 -0.64 -5.76 0.54
CA GLN A 95 -0.33 -4.36 0.78
C GLN A 95 0.79 -3.89 -0.15
N ILE A 96 0.60 -2.72 -0.78
CA ILE A 96 1.63 -2.09 -1.61
C ILE A 96 2.79 -1.67 -0.69
N VAL A 97 4.03 -1.95 -1.10
CA VAL A 97 5.22 -1.48 -0.37
C VAL A 97 6.11 -0.73 -1.35
N MET A 98 6.43 0.51 -1.02
CA MET A 98 7.26 1.40 -1.83
C MET A 98 8.45 1.90 -1.02
N PRO A 99 9.65 1.31 -1.21
CA PRO A 99 10.85 1.78 -0.55
C PRO A 99 11.41 3.04 -1.22
N ILE A 100 11.98 3.92 -0.40
CA ILE A 100 12.78 5.06 -0.81
C ILE A 100 14.11 4.96 -0.05
N PHE A 101 15.21 4.86 -0.78
CA PHE A 101 16.56 4.89 -0.23
C PHE A 101 17.03 6.34 -0.23
N TYR A 102 16.96 6.97 0.93
CA TYR A 102 17.25 8.39 1.12
C TYR A 102 18.67 8.59 1.64
N ASP A 103 19.55 9.11 0.78
CA ASP A 103 20.98 9.29 1.03
C ASP A 103 21.68 8.02 1.56
N VAL A 104 21.23 6.85 1.13
CA VAL A 104 21.79 5.55 1.51
C VAL A 104 21.89 4.64 0.29
N ASP A 105 22.95 3.84 0.23
CA ASP A 105 23.10 2.87 -0.84
C ASP A 105 22.16 1.66 -0.64
N PRO A 106 21.29 1.33 -1.61
CA PRO A 106 20.43 0.15 -1.50
C PRO A 106 21.22 -1.15 -1.28
N SER A 107 22.45 -1.25 -1.79
CA SER A 107 23.32 -2.41 -1.55
C SER A 107 23.86 -2.46 -0.13
N ASP A 108 24.04 -1.32 0.54
CA ASP A 108 24.42 -1.22 1.94
C ASP A 108 23.26 -1.63 2.84
N VAL A 109 22.03 -1.23 2.48
CA VAL A 109 20.80 -1.69 3.15
C VAL A 109 20.62 -3.20 2.97
N ARG A 110 20.76 -3.70 1.74
CA ARG A 110 20.56 -5.11 1.38
C ARG A 110 21.55 -6.05 2.05
N LYS A 111 22.82 -5.65 2.15
CA LYS A 111 23.91 -6.48 2.69
C LYS A 111 24.31 -6.08 4.11
N GLN A 112 23.62 -5.10 4.69
CA GLN A 112 23.90 -4.50 6.00
C GLN A 112 25.40 -4.18 6.17
N LYS A 113 25.96 -3.42 5.21
CA LYS A 113 27.38 -2.99 5.16
C LYS A 113 27.50 -1.46 5.20
N GLY A 114 28.73 -0.96 5.18
CA GLY A 114 29.01 0.47 5.28
C GLY A 114 28.53 1.06 6.62
N ASP A 115 28.31 2.37 6.64
CA ASP A 115 27.80 3.09 7.82
C ASP A 115 26.44 2.53 8.29
N PHE A 116 25.57 2.18 7.34
CA PHE A 116 24.27 1.58 7.64
C PHE A 116 24.43 0.25 8.41
N GLY A 117 25.35 -0.60 7.95
CA GLY A 117 25.68 -1.87 8.60
C GLY A 117 26.30 -1.71 9.99
N ILE A 118 27.16 -0.71 10.19
CA ILE A 118 27.74 -0.40 11.51
C ILE A 118 26.62 -0.02 12.49
N THR A 119 25.74 0.89 12.08
CA THR A 119 24.56 1.29 12.86
C THR A 119 23.67 0.10 13.19
N PHE A 120 23.37 -0.76 12.20
CA PHE A 120 22.56 -1.96 12.40
C PHE A 120 23.17 -2.94 13.41
N LYS A 121 24.49 -3.18 13.34
CA LYS A 121 25.21 -4.06 14.28
C LYS A 121 25.11 -3.55 15.72
N THR A 122 25.22 -2.23 15.93
CA THR A 122 25.04 -1.62 17.24
C THR A 122 23.61 -1.84 17.76
N THR A 123 22.59 -1.62 16.93
CA THR A 123 21.17 -1.86 17.29
C THR A 123 20.89 -3.30 17.71
N CYS A 124 21.60 -4.25 17.10
CA CYS A 124 21.51 -5.68 17.39
C CYS A 124 22.10 -6.08 18.75
N GLN A 125 22.88 -5.23 19.42
CA GLN A 125 23.44 -5.54 20.74
C GLN A 125 22.32 -5.76 21.76
N GLY A 126 22.26 -6.97 22.35
CA GLY A 126 21.19 -7.36 23.29
C GLY A 126 19.88 -7.81 22.63
N ALA A 127 19.80 -7.92 21.30
CA ALA A 127 18.73 -8.66 20.63
C ALA A 127 19.05 -10.17 20.55
N THR A 128 18.03 -11.02 20.51
CA THR A 128 18.22 -12.46 20.29
C THR A 128 18.62 -12.74 18.84
N GLU A 129 19.28 -13.87 18.58
CA GLU A 129 19.71 -14.24 17.22
C GLU A 129 18.52 -14.38 16.26
N GLU A 130 17.38 -14.92 16.73
CA GLU A 130 16.17 -15.03 15.93
C GLU A 130 15.64 -13.65 15.53
N LYS A 131 15.68 -12.67 16.44
CA LYS A 131 15.23 -11.31 16.14
C LYS A 131 16.17 -10.61 15.16
N LYS A 132 17.49 -10.77 15.33
CA LYS A 132 18.50 -10.26 14.39
C LYS A 132 18.29 -10.82 12.99
N GLN A 133 18.09 -12.14 12.89
CA GLN A 133 17.89 -12.83 11.61
C GLN A 133 16.65 -12.30 10.88
N ARG A 134 15.54 -12.11 11.60
CA ARG A 134 14.32 -11.51 11.03
C ARG A 134 14.56 -10.09 10.50
N TRP A 135 15.29 -9.25 11.23
CA TRP A 135 15.62 -7.91 10.75
C TRP A 135 16.54 -7.92 9.52
N ILE A 136 17.51 -8.85 9.47
CA ILE A 136 18.38 -9.04 8.30
C ILE A 136 17.54 -9.42 7.07
N GLU A 137 16.65 -10.39 7.21
CA GLU A 137 15.74 -10.84 6.14
C GLU A 137 14.84 -9.70 5.68
N ALA A 138 14.30 -8.92 6.61
CA ALA A 138 13.44 -7.78 6.29
C ALA A 138 14.18 -6.69 5.50
N LEU A 139 15.37 -6.30 5.94
CA LEU A 139 16.21 -5.31 5.25
C LEU A 139 16.67 -5.81 3.88
N THR A 140 16.97 -7.11 3.77
CA THR A 140 17.33 -7.75 2.50
C THR A 140 16.15 -7.74 1.54
N CYS A 141 14.96 -8.14 2.02
CA CYS A 141 13.73 -8.20 1.23
C CYS A 141 13.27 -6.81 0.78
N VAL A 142 13.23 -5.81 1.66
CA VAL A 142 12.80 -4.47 1.27
C VAL A 142 13.74 -3.85 0.24
N ALA A 143 15.03 -4.20 0.27
CA ALA A 143 16.02 -3.74 -0.71
C ALA A 143 15.93 -4.43 -2.09
N THR A 144 15.12 -5.48 -2.23
CA THR A 144 14.82 -6.10 -3.55
C THR A 144 13.51 -5.61 -4.14
N ILE A 145 12.65 -4.95 -3.35
CA ILE A 145 11.43 -4.33 -3.84
C ILE A 145 11.80 -3.09 -4.66
N THR A 146 11.20 -2.95 -5.85
CA THR A 146 11.36 -1.76 -6.69
C THR A 146 10.99 -0.50 -5.92
N GLY A 147 11.93 0.44 -5.84
CA GLY A 147 11.77 1.71 -5.16
C GLY A 147 12.60 2.81 -5.81
N GLU A 148 12.72 3.94 -5.11
CA GLU A 148 13.50 5.08 -5.59
C GLU A 148 14.80 5.23 -4.79
N ASP A 149 15.92 5.47 -5.48
CA ASP A 149 17.18 5.87 -4.87
C ASP A 149 17.35 7.37 -5.06
N SER A 150 17.20 8.13 -3.96
CA SER A 150 17.30 9.60 -3.96
C SER A 150 18.56 10.14 -4.62
N ARG A 151 19.68 9.39 -4.58
CA ARG A 151 20.96 9.79 -5.15
C ARG A 151 20.96 9.82 -6.68
N THR A 152 19.98 9.16 -7.30
CA THR A 152 19.77 9.12 -8.76
C THR A 152 18.88 10.26 -9.27
N TRP A 153 18.30 11.04 -8.36
CA TRP A 153 17.40 12.14 -8.68
C TRP A 153 18.12 13.48 -8.64
N ALA A 154 17.69 14.41 -9.50
CA ALA A 154 18.24 15.77 -9.53
C ALA A 154 17.83 16.59 -8.28
N ASN A 155 16.65 16.32 -7.71
CA ASN A 155 16.16 16.94 -6.48
C ASN A 155 14.97 16.14 -5.90
N ASP A 156 14.69 16.37 -4.62
CA ASP A 156 13.58 15.75 -3.89
C ASP A 156 12.21 16.03 -4.54
N ALA A 157 11.97 17.25 -5.02
CA ALA A 157 10.65 17.62 -5.54
C ALA A 157 10.25 16.76 -6.76
N ALA A 158 11.18 16.53 -7.70
CA ALA A 158 10.95 15.68 -8.85
C ALA A 158 10.72 14.21 -8.44
N MET A 159 11.50 13.71 -7.49
CA MET A 159 11.35 12.36 -6.95
C MET A 159 9.97 12.19 -6.28
N LEU A 160 9.58 13.14 -5.43
CA LEU A 160 8.30 13.14 -4.71
C LEU A 160 7.10 13.23 -5.64
N GLU A 161 7.18 14.01 -6.73
CA GLU A 161 6.12 14.06 -7.75
C GLU A 161 5.98 12.72 -8.49
N LYS A 162 7.08 12.01 -8.80
CA LYS A 162 7.00 10.65 -9.34
C LYS A 162 6.39 9.69 -8.32
N ILE A 163 6.92 9.64 -7.10
CA ILE A 163 6.46 8.76 -6.02
C ILE A 163 4.95 8.90 -5.80
N SER A 164 4.48 10.13 -5.64
CA SER A 164 3.07 10.42 -5.41
C SER A 164 2.19 10.04 -6.60
N THR A 165 2.68 10.21 -7.83
CA THR A 165 1.96 9.79 -9.05
C THR A 165 1.87 8.27 -9.17
N VAL A 166 2.98 7.56 -8.92
CA VAL A 166 3.01 6.09 -8.90
C VAL A 166 2.12 5.54 -7.79
N MET A 167 2.22 6.09 -6.58
CA MET A 167 1.40 5.71 -5.43
C MET A 167 -0.10 5.89 -5.73
N LEU A 168 -0.50 7.04 -6.27
CA LEU A 168 -1.89 7.28 -6.67
C LEU A 168 -2.38 6.24 -7.67
N LYS A 169 -1.58 5.94 -8.70
CA LYS A 169 -1.93 4.93 -9.72
C LYS A 169 -2.09 3.54 -9.09
N GLN A 170 -1.17 3.12 -8.22
CA GLN A 170 -1.23 1.82 -7.57
C GLN A 170 -2.44 1.70 -6.63
N LEU A 171 -2.75 2.75 -5.86
CA LEU A 171 -3.95 2.79 -5.01
C LEU A 171 -5.25 2.70 -5.84
N LYS A 172 -5.30 3.40 -6.99
CA LYS A 172 -6.44 3.28 -7.92
C LYS A 172 -6.60 1.86 -8.46
N ILE A 173 -5.51 1.25 -8.93
CA ILE A 173 -5.52 -0.13 -9.43
C ILE A 173 -5.94 -1.11 -8.33
N GLN A 174 -5.43 -0.95 -7.10
CA GLN A 174 -5.82 -1.79 -5.97
C GLN A 174 -7.31 -1.67 -5.66
N LYS A 175 -7.87 -0.45 -5.68
CA LYS A 175 -9.32 -0.23 -5.52
C LYS A 175 -10.13 -0.93 -6.61
N LEU A 176 -9.65 -0.89 -7.87
CA LEU A 176 -10.30 -1.58 -8.99
C LEU A 176 -10.23 -3.10 -8.84
N LYS A 177 -9.08 -3.64 -8.40
CA LYS A 177 -8.94 -5.07 -8.09
C LYS A 177 -9.87 -5.52 -6.97
N GLU A 178 -10.00 -4.72 -5.91
CA GLU A 178 -10.95 -5.01 -4.82
C GLU A 178 -12.39 -5.01 -5.33
N LYS A 179 -12.78 -4.04 -6.17
CA LYS A 179 -14.10 -4.03 -6.82
C LYS A 179 -14.31 -5.24 -7.73
N PHE A 180 -13.31 -5.59 -8.53
CA PHE A 180 -13.37 -6.74 -9.44
C PHE A 180 -13.54 -8.05 -8.67
N ARG A 181 -12.76 -8.26 -7.60
CA ARG A 181 -12.81 -9.48 -6.76
C ARG A 181 -14.14 -9.67 -6.02
N ILE A 182 -14.92 -8.61 -5.81
CA ILE A 182 -16.29 -8.75 -5.27
C ILE A 182 -17.20 -9.46 -6.29
N HIS A 183 -16.92 -9.31 -7.57
CA HIS A 183 -17.71 -9.84 -8.68
C HIS A 183 -17.17 -11.17 -9.22
N ASP A 184 -15.85 -11.37 -9.25
CA ASP A 184 -15.18 -12.62 -9.61
C ASP A 184 -15.21 -13.59 -8.41
N LEU A 185 -16.27 -14.40 -8.32
CA LEU A 185 -16.60 -15.22 -7.14
C LEU A 185 -15.82 -16.52 -7.10
N ASP A 186 -15.53 -17.10 -8.27
CA ASP A 186 -14.73 -18.32 -8.39
C ASP A 186 -13.21 -18.03 -8.50
N HIS A 187 -12.84 -16.75 -8.61
CA HIS A 187 -11.46 -16.27 -8.71
C HIS A 187 -10.75 -16.76 -9.99
N ASN A 188 -11.49 -16.98 -11.06
CA ASN A 188 -10.95 -17.41 -12.36
C ASN A 188 -10.36 -16.24 -13.18
N GLY A 189 -10.53 -14.99 -12.72
CA GLY A 189 -10.02 -13.79 -13.37
C GLY A 189 -10.97 -13.14 -14.38
N PHE A 190 -12.22 -13.63 -14.46
CA PHE A 190 -13.28 -13.14 -15.32
C PHE A 190 -14.57 -12.94 -14.52
N ILE A 191 -15.38 -11.95 -14.89
CA ILE A 191 -16.73 -11.80 -14.34
C ILE A 191 -17.73 -12.32 -15.36
N THR A 192 -18.43 -13.40 -15.00
CA THR A 192 -19.47 -13.98 -15.84
C THR A 192 -20.84 -13.32 -15.62
N ASN A 193 -21.77 -13.55 -16.55
CA ASN A 193 -23.18 -13.18 -16.38
C ASN A 193 -23.78 -13.75 -15.07
N HIS A 194 -23.37 -14.97 -14.69
CA HIS A 194 -23.90 -15.63 -13.49
C HIS A 194 -23.43 -14.94 -12.22
N GLU A 195 -22.14 -14.64 -12.11
CA GLU A 195 -21.55 -14.02 -10.93
C GLU A 195 -22.02 -12.57 -10.77
N LEU A 196 -22.04 -11.80 -11.87
CA LEU A 196 -22.57 -10.44 -11.85
C LEU A 196 -24.03 -10.42 -11.39
N ARG A 197 -24.86 -11.34 -11.90
CA ARG A 197 -26.26 -11.50 -11.46
C ARG A 197 -26.34 -11.85 -9.98
N TYR A 198 -25.51 -12.77 -9.51
CA TYR A 198 -25.50 -13.18 -8.10
C TYR A 198 -25.16 -12.01 -7.18
N VAL A 199 -24.11 -11.25 -7.48
CA VAL A 199 -23.70 -10.08 -6.71
C VAL A 199 -24.77 -8.99 -6.71
N MET A 200 -25.40 -8.71 -7.85
CA MET A 200 -26.50 -7.75 -7.95
C MET A 200 -27.74 -8.20 -7.16
N SER A 201 -28.04 -9.50 -7.11
CA SER A 201 -29.19 -10.03 -6.36
C SER A 201 -28.99 -10.07 -4.83
N THR A 202 -27.74 -10.09 -4.37
CA THR A 202 -27.39 -10.19 -2.93
C THR A 202 -27.14 -8.84 -2.28
N THR A 203 -26.77 -7.82 -3.05
CA THR A 203 -26.55 -6.45 -2.56
C THR A 203 -27.86 -5.68 -2.35
N ASP A 204 -28.96 -6.09 -2.97
CA ASP A 204 -30.27 -5.48 -2.79
C ASP A 204 -31.07 -6.18 -1.67
N LYS A 205 -30.93 -5.67 -0.44
CA LYS A 205 -31.61 -6.22 0.76
C LYS A 205 -33.15 -6.17 0.65
N GLN A 206 -33.71 -5.38 -0.27
CA GLN A 206 -35.16 -5.28 -0.51
C GLN A 206 -35.66 -6.25 -1.58
N ALA A 207 -34.77 -6.82 -2.41
CA ALA A 207 -35.12 -7.64 -3.58
C ALA A 207 -35.12 -9.16 -3.33
N ARG A 208 -35.17 -9.61 -2.07
CA ARG A 208 -35.20 -11.04 -1.69
C ARG A 208 -36.37 -11.84 -2.27
N LYS A 209 -37.26 -11.25 -3.07
CA LYS A 209 -38.43 -11.96 -3.61
C LYS A 209 -38.58 -12.00 -5.13
N ILE A 210 -37.76 -11.32 -5.94
CA ILE A 210 -37.84 -11.50 -7.39
C ILE A 210 -36.46 -11.28 -8.02
N VAL A 211 -35.80 -12.35 -8.44
CA VAL A 211 -34.80 -12.25 -9.50
C VAL A 211 -35.58 -12.09 -10.80
N ASP A 212 -35.97 -10.86 -11.13
CA ASP A 212 -36.88 -10.55 -12.24
C ASP A 212 -36.11 -10.35 -13.55
N LYS A 213 -36.80 -10.53 -14.69
CA LYS A 213 -36.35 -10.18 -16.05
C LYS A 213 -35.64 -8.82 -16.14
N ALA A 214 -35.92 -7.87 -15.26
CA ALA A 214 -35.28 -6.57 -15.14
C ALA A 214 -33.81 -6.68 -14.72
N THR A 215 -33.46 -7.55 -13.77
CA THR A 215 -32.06 -7.84 -13.39
C THR A 215 -31.31 -8.45 -14.56
N ASP A 216 -31.90 -9.43 -15.25
CA ASP A 216 -31.32 -10.02 -16.47
C ASP A 216 -31.17 -8.98 -17.59
N LYS A 217 -32.17 -8.09 -17.65
CA LYS A 217 -32.18 -6.79 -18.33
C LYS A 217 -30.84 -6.08 -18.21
N GLN A 218 -30.51 -5.76 -16.96
CA GLN A 218 -29.38 -4.94 -16.57
C GLN A 218 -28.05 -5.68 -16.75
N VAL A 219 -27.96 -6.95 -16.30
CA VAL A 219 -26.75 -7.78 -16.45
C VAL A 219 -26.33 -7.87 -17.92
N ARG A 220 -27.26 -8.19 -18.82
CA ARG A 220 -26.96 -8.25 -20.27
C ARG A 220 -26.49 -6.91 -20.85
N LYS A 221 -27.02 -5.78 -20.35
CA LYS A 221 -26.58 -4.45 -20.78
C LYS A 221 -25.15 -4.16 -20.31
N ILE A 222 -24.82 -4.50 -19.07
CA ILE A 222 -23.48 -4.28 -18.50
C ILE A 222 -22.47 -5.12 -19.26
N ILE A 223 -22.72 -6.43 -19.44
CA ILE A 223 -21.83 -7.33 -20.19
C ILE A 223 -21.63 -6.77 -21.60
N LYS A 224 -22.70 -6.47 -22.34
CA LYS A 224 -22.60 -5.93 -23.70
C LYS A 224 -21.82 -4.60 -23.79
N ALA A 225 -21.78 -3.82 -22.71
CA ALA A 225 -21.05 -2.56 -22.68
C ALA A 225 -19.57 -2.71 -22.27
N ALA A 226 -19.25 -3.75 -21.50
CA ALA A 226 -17.93 -3.99 -20.94
C ALA A 226 -17.11 -5.01 -21.75
N ASP A 227 -17.75 -6.05 -22.26
CA ASP A 227 -17.19 -7.14 -23.08
C ASP A 227 -16.84 -6.60 -24.48
N VAL A 228 -15.56 -6.26 -24.69
CA VAL A 228 -15.06 -5.63 -25.92
C VAL A 228 -14.68 -6.69 -26.93
N ASP A 229 -14.14 -7.82 -26.49
CA ASP A 229 -13.71 -8.91 -27.37
C ASP A 229 -14.84 -9.91 -27.71
N ASN A 230 -15.99 -9.79 -27.05
CA ASN A 230 -17.20 -10.60 -27.22
C ASN A 230 -17.02 -12.07 -26.81
N ASP A 231 -16.18 -12.35 -25.81
CA ASP A 231 -16.01 -13.70 -25.26
C ASP A 231 -17.14 -14.12 -24.29
N GLY A 232 -18.06 -13.20 -23.97
CA GLY A 232 -19.22 -13.43 -23.11
C GLY A 232 -18.95 -13.27 -21.62
N GLN A 233 -17.75 -12.84 -21.26
CA GLN A 233 -17.26 -12.60 -19.89
C GLN A 233 -16.63 -11.20 -19.83
N ILE A 234 -16.24 -10.74 -18.64
CA ILE A 234 -15.53 -9.46 -18.48
C ILE A 234 -14.19 -9.74 -17.84
N SER A 235 -13.11 -9.55 -18.58
CA SER A 235 -11.75 -9.58 -18.06
C SER A 235 -11.46 -8.37 -17.16
N PHE A 236 -10.38 -8.42 -16.36
CA PHE A 236 -9.99 -7.27 -15.53
C PHE A 236 -9.74 -6.00 -16.37
N ASP A 237 -9.12 -6.13 -17.55
CA ASP A 237 -8.80 -4.97 -18.39
C ASP A 237 -10.06 -4.32 -18.98
N GLU A 238 -11.05 -5.12 -19.36
CA GLU A 238 -12.37 -4.64 -19.79
C GLU A 238 -13.13 -3.97 -18.66
N PHE A 239 -13.09 -4.56 -17.46
CA PHE A 239 -13.67 -3.96 -16.27
C PHE A 239 -13.07 -2.58 -15.97
N VAL A 240 -11.74 -2.44 -16.05
CA VAL A 240 -11.06 -1.15 -15.84
C VAL A 240 -11.53 -0.11 -16.87
N LYS A 241 -11.53 -0.46 -18.16
CA LYS A 241 -11.98 0.45 -19.23
C LYS A 241 -13.45 0.85 -19.06
N PHE A 242 -14.31 -0.09 -18.67
CA PHE A 242 -15.72 0.14 -18.42
C PHE A 242 -15.93 1.17 -17.29
N ILE A 243 -15.28 0.97 -16.14
CA ILE A 243 -15.38 1.89 -14.99
C ILE A 243 -14.81 3.28 -15.31
N GLU A 244 -13.69 3.36 -16.02
CA GLU A 244 -13.08 4.65 -16.40
C GLU A 244 -13.91 5.45 -17.40
N ASN A 245 -14.76 4.79 -18.19
CA ASN A 245 -15.69 5.46 -19.11
C ASN A 245 -16.99 5.90 -18.43
N ASP A 246 -17.40 5.25 -17.34
CA ASP A 246 -18.61 5.59 -16.57
C ASP A 246 -18.37 6.78 -15.61
N GLU A 247 -17.11 7.01 -15.19
CA GLU A 247 -16.73 8.14 -14.31
C GLU A 247 -16.44 9.47 -15.07
N LYS A 248 -16.61 9.52 -16.40
CA LYS A 248 -16.44 10.72 -17.24
C LYS A 248 -17.75 11.45 -17.49
#